data_AF-A0A357A7D6-F1
#
_entry.id   AF-A0A357A7D6-F1
#
_cell.length_a   1.000
_cell.length_b   1.000
_cell.length_c   1.000
_cell.angle_alpha   90.00
_cell.angle_beta   90.00
_cell.angle_gamma   90.00
#
_symmetry.space_group_name_H-M   'P 1'
#
loop_
_entity.id
_entity.type
_entity.pdbx_description
1 polymer ?
#
loop_
_entity_poly.entity_id
_entity_poly.type
_entity_poly.pdbx_seq_one_letter_code
_entity_poly.pdbx_strand_id
1 'polypeptide(L)'
;TTGAGGDLQQVTGMARQMVTRFGMSDLGPLSLEGQTNEVFLGRDLMSRSEYSEEIASRIDAQVRTIVEHCYDQALQIMRDNRHAIDRLVDLLIEKETIDGEEFRQIVAEYTAVPEKESYIPQI
;
A
#
# COMPACT_ATOMS: atom_id res chain seq x y z
N THR A 1 16.74 3.17 10.97
CA THR A 1 15.58 2.80 10.11
C THR A 1 14.23 2.99 10.80
N THR A 2 14.14 3.76 11.89
CA THR A 2 12.89 4.00 12.65
C THR A 2 11.83 4.81 11.90
N GLY A 3 12.18 5.47 10.79
CA GLY A 3 11.24 6.24 9.95
C GLY A 3 10.24 5.38 9.16
N ALA A 4 10.57 4.12 8.86
CA ALA A 4 9.71 3.23 8.07
C ALA A 4 8.50 2.68 8.86
N GLY A 5 8.41 2.93 10.17
CA GLY A 5 7.31 2.42 11.00
C GLY A 5 5.94 2.91 10.55
N GLY A 6 5.85 4.17 10.10
CA GLY A 6 4.61 4.75 9.58
C GLY A 6 4.14 4.09 8.29
N ASP A 7 5.07 3.83 7.37
CA ASP A 7 4.76 3.19 6.08
C ASP A 7 4.32 1.74 6.28
N LEU A 8 4.99 0.99 7.16
CA LEU A 8 4.64 -0.39 7.47
C LEU A 8 3.24 -0.49 8.08
N GLN A 9 2.86 0.45 8.95
CA GLN A 9 1.51 0.50 9.51
C GLN A 9 0.46 0.81 8.44
N GLN A 10 0.73 1.78 7.56
CA GLN A 10 -0.19 2.13 6.46
C GLN A 10 -0.38 0.98 5.47
N VAL A 11 0.72 0.36 5.03
CA VAL A 11 0.70 -0.78 4.11
C VAL A 11 -0.09 -1.95 4.70
N THR A 12 0.16 -2.28 5.98
CA THR A 12 -0.57 -3.35 6.67
C THR A 12 -2.06 -3.05 6.79
N GLY A 13 -2.41 -1.81 7.14
CA GLY A 13 -3.81 -1.37 7.24
C GLY A 13 -4.55 -1.45 5.91
N MET A 14 -3.92 -0.98 4.83
CA MET A 14 -4.50 -1.03 3.49
C MET A 14 -4.67 -2.47 3.00
N ALA A 15 -3.65 -3.32 3.15
CA ALA A 15 -3.73 -4.74 2.79
C ALA A 15 -4.82 -5.46 3.56
N ARG A 16 -4.99 -5.17 4.87
CA ARG A 16 -6.10 -5.72 5.65
C ARG A 16 -7.46 -5.31 5.09
N GLN A 17 -7.65 -4.03 4.74
CA GLN A 17 -8.90 -3.55 4.13
C GLN A 17 -9.17 -4.20 2.75
N MET A 18 -8.13 -4.41 1.94
CA MET A 18 -8.24 -5.16 0.68
C MET A 18 -8.82 -6.55 0.89
N VAL A 19 -8.32 -7.25 1.92
CA VAL A 19 -8.75 -8.61 2.25
C VAL A 19 -10.14 -8.63 2.90
N THR A 20 -10.41 -7.76 3.89
CA THR A 20 -11.62 -7.86 4.74
C THR A 20 -12.83 -7.08 4.23
N ARG A 21 -12.61 -5.97 3.51
CA ARG A 21 -13.68 -5.05 3.06
C ARG A 21 -13.93 -5.14 1.57
N PHE A 22 -12.86 -5.18 0.77
CA PHE A 22 -12.96 -5.19 -0.69
C PHE A 22 -13.04 -6.61 -1.27
N GLY A 23 -12.80 -7.66 -0.46
CA GLY A 23 -12.83 -9.04 -0.93
C GLY A 23 -11.78 -9.35 -1.99
N MET A 24 -10.68 -8.59 -2.01
CA MET A 24 -9.58 -8.72 -2.98
C MET A 24 -8.60 -9.82 -2.57
N SER A 25 -9.13 -10.98 -2.17
CA SER A 25 -8.34 -12.15 -1.79
C SER A 25 -9.10 -13.44 -2.06
N ASP A 26 -8.38 -14.57 -1.99
CA ASP A 26 -8.94 -15.92 -2.14
C ASP A 26 -9.94 -16.31 -1.02
N LEU A 27 -10.21 -15.40 -0.06
CA LEU A 27 -11.27 -15.54 0.92
C LEU A 27 -12.67 -15.24 0.34
N GLY A 28 -12.74 -14.75 -0.90
CA GLY A 28 -13.98 -14.43 -1.60
C GLY A 28 -14.57 -13.08 -1.20
N PRO A 29 -15.72 -12.68 -1.78
CA PRO A 29 -16.34 -11.37 -1.58
C PRO A 29 -17.08 -11.26 -0.24
N LEU A 30 -16.56 -11.88 0.82
CA LEU A 30 -17.14 -11.80 2.15
C LEU A 30 -16.67 -10.51 2.83
N SER A 31 -17.58 -9.55 3.02
CA SER A 31 -17.31 -8.39 3.88
C SER A 31 -17.29 -8.86 5.33
N LEU A 32 -16.09 -9.15 5.83
CA LEU A 32 -15.85 -9.62 7.21
C LEU A 32 -15.86 -8.45 8.21
N GLU A 33 -15.76 -7.22 7.71
CA GLU A 33 -15.89 -5.98 8.47
C GLU A 33 -17.05 -5.15 7.92
N GLY A 34 -18.22 -5.25 8.55
CA GLY A 34 -19.31 -4.30 8.33
C GLY A 34 -18.84 -2.88 8.64
N GLN A 35 -19.22 -1.91 7.81
CA GLN A 35 -18.94 -0.49 8.01
C GLN A 35 -19.34 -0.08 9.44
N THR A 36 -18.36 0.13 10.31
CA THR A 36 -18.58 0.62 11.67
C THR A 36 -18.85 2.12 11.62
N ASN A 37 -20.02 2.51 11.09
CA ASN A 37 -20.45 3.91 11.06
C ASN A 37 -21.88 4.15 11.57
N GLU A 38 -22.52 3.16 12.21
CA GLU A 38 -23.72 3.41 13.01
C GLU A 38 -23.38 3.50 14.50
N VAL A 39 -23.28 4.75 14.94
CA VAL A 39 -23.34 5.15 16.35
C VAL A 39 -24.77 4.85 16.84
N PHE A 40 -24.99 3.68 17.45
CA PHE A 40 -26.23 3.42 18.19
C PHE A 40 -25.92 3.09 19.66
N LEU A 41 -26.23 4.07 20.50
CA LEU A 41 -26.18 4.05 21.97
C LEU A 41 -27.00 2.86 22.51
N GLY A 42 -26.35 1.79 22.98
CA GLY A 42 -27.05 0.75 23.75
C GLY A 42 -26.58 -0.70 23.60
N ARG A 43 -25.39 -0.98 23.05
CA ARG A 43 -24.87 -2.37 22.96
C ARG A 43 -23.38 -2.44 23.30
N ASP A 44 -23.01 -1.84 24.43
CA ASP A 44 -21.78 -2.21 25.12
C ASP A 44 -21.87 -3.72 25.46
N LEU A 45 -20.94 -4.50 24.88
CA LEU A 45 -20.50 -5.88 25.25
C LEU A 45 -20.55 -6.97 24.17
N MET A 46 -21.13 -6.76 22.98
CA MET A 46 -21.36 -7.88 22.03
C MET A 46 -20.88 -7.67 20.59
N SER A 47 -19.81 -6.89 20.39
CA SER A 47 -19.18 -6.67 19.07
C SER A 47 -17.70 -7.09 19.03
N ARG A 48 -17.29 -8.09 19.83
CA ARG A 48 -15.99 -8.74 19.63
C ARG A 48 -16.15 -9.84 18.59
N SER A 49 -15.86 -9.49 17.34
CA SER A 49 -15.43 -10.36 16.23
C SER A 49 -16.09 -11.75 16.15
N GLU A 50 -17.18 -11.85 15.39
CA GLU A 50 -17.75 -13.14 14.95
C GLU A 50 -17.00 -13.71 13.73
N TYR A 51 -15.67 -13.84 13.79
CA TYR A 51 -14.94 -14.66 12.82
C TYR A 51 -14.10 -15.70 13.56
N SER A 52 -14.12 -16.94 13.07
CA SER A 52 -13.38 -18.03 13.68
C SER A 52 -11.88 -17.72 13.68
N GLU A 53 -11.15 -18.28 14.63
CA GLU A 53 -9.69 -18.18 14.71
C GLU A 53 -9.03 -18.64 13.39
N GLU A 54 -9.64 -19.63 12.73
CA GLU A 54 -9.26 -20.10 11.39
C GLU A 54 -9.38 -19.00 10.32
N ILE A 55 -10.48 -18.24 10.29
CA ILE A 55 -10.67 -17.14 9.35
C ILE A 55 -9.70 -15.99 9.66
N ALA A 56 -9.47 -15.67 10.94
CA ALA A 56 -8.50 -14.66 11.34
C ALA A 56 -7.08 -15.02 10.86
N SER A 57 -6.66 -16.28 11.08
CA SER A 57 -5.37 -16.79 10.61
C SER A 57 -5.24 -16.69 9.08
N ARG A 58 -6.32 -17.01 8.34
CA ARG A 58 -6.34 -16.88 6.88
C ARG A 58 -6.24 -15.42 6.41
N ILE A 59 -6.89 -14.47 7.09
CA ILE A 59 -6.76 -13.04 6.79
C ILE A 59 -5.31 -12.60 6.95
N ASP A 60 -4.69 -12.91 8.08
CA ASP A 60 -3.33 -12.48 8.38
C ASP A 60 -2.32 -13.10 7.40
N ALA A 61 -2.55 -14.35 6.96
CA ALA A 61 -1.77 -14.98 5.90
C ALA A 61 -1.89 -14.24 4.56
N GLN A 62 -3.10 -13.87 4.14
CA GLN A 62 -3.33 -13.13 2.90
C GLN A 62 -2.72 -11.73 2.94
N VAL A 63 -2.86 -11.03 4.07
CA VAL A 63 -2.22 -9.72 4.29
C VAL A 63 -0.71 -9.84 4.13
N ARG A 64 -0.09 -10.84 4.75
CA ARG A 64 1.35 -11.10 4.61
C ARG A 64 1.73 -11.31 3.15
N THR A 65 1.03 -12.16 2.42
CA THR A 65 1.32 -12.43 1.00
C THR A 65 1.28 -11.16 0.14
N ILE A 66 0.27 -10.30 0.35
CA ILE A 66 0.17 -9.02 -0.37
C ILE A 66 1.37 -8.13 -0.05
N VAL A 67 1.70 -7.97 1.24
CA VAL A 67 2.79 -7.10 1.67
C VAL A 67 4.15 -7.60 1.16
N GLU A 68 4.41 -8.90 1.25
CA GLU A 68 5.65 -9.51 0.74
C GLU A 68 5.77 -9.34 -0.78
N HIS A 69 4.69 -9.57 -1.53
CA HIS A 69 4.67 -9.39 -2.97
C HIS A 69 4.97 -7.93 -3.38
N CYS A 70 4.30 -6.96 -2.76
CA CYS A 70 4.54 -5.54 -3.03
C CYS A 70 5.97 -5.12 -2.63
N TYR A 71 6.50 -5.67 -1.55
CA TYR A 71 7.87 -5.41 -1.13
C TYR A 71 8.88 -5.92 -2.17
N ASP A 72 8.72 -7.15 -2.65
CA ASP A 72 9.60 -7.74 -3.66
C ASP A 72 9.51 -6.98 -4.98
N GLN A 73 8.31 -6.56 -5.40
CA GLN A 73 8.13 -5.70 -6.58
C GLN A 73 8.83 -4.36 -6.42
N ALA A 74 8.68 -3.68 -5.27
CA ALA A 74 9.35 -2.41 -5.01
C ALA A 74 10.88 -2.57 -5.03
N LEU A 75 11.40 -3.65 -4.45
CA LEU A 75 12.82 -3.98 -4.48
C LEU A 75 13.32 -4.20 -5.90
N GLN A 76 12.54 -4.92 -6.72
CA GLN A 76 12.87 -5.17 -8.12
C GLN A 76 12.90 -3.86 -8.92
N ILE A 77 11.89 -3.00 -8.79
CA ILE A 77 11.84 -1.69 -9.43
C ILE A 77 13.05 -0.84 -9.02
N MET A 78 13.42 -0.82 -7.74
CA MET A 78 14.60 -0.07 -7.28
C MET A 78 15.91 -0.64 -7.84
N ARG A 79 16.02 -1.96 -7.97
CA ARG A 79 17.20 -2.61 -8.57
C ARG A 79 17.31 -2.31 -10.05
N ASP A 80 16.21 -2.41 -10.79
CA ASP A 80 16.17 -2.16 -12.23
C ASP A 80 16.50 -0.71 -12.57
N ASN A 81 16.18 0.23 -11.66
CA ASN A 81 16.42 1.66 -11.83
C ASN A 81 17.58 2.18 -10.96
N ARG A 82 18.52 1.31 -10.57
CA ARG A 82 19.60 1.66 -9.62
C ARG A 82 20.41 2.88 -10.05
N HIS A 83 20.75 2.97 -11.34
CA HIS A 83 21.52 4.09 -11.90
C HIS A 83 20.79 5.43 -11.77
N ALA A 84 19.46 5.45 -11.98
CA ALA A 84 18.65 6.65 -11.80
C ALA A 84 18.63 7.08 -10.33
N ILE A 85 18.48 6.11 -9.41
CA ILE A 85 18.48 6.38 -7.96
C ILE A 85 19.82 6.97 -7.53
N ASP A 86 20.95 6.37 -7.92
CA ASP A 86 22.28 6.88 -7.54
C ASP A 86 22.47 8.33 -8.03
N ARG A 87 22.04 8.64 -9.28
CA ARG A 87 22.09 10.01 -9.81
C ARG A 87 21.22 11.00 -9.02
N LEU A 88 20.02 10.58 -8.65
CA LEU A 88 19.10 11.40 -7.86
C LEU A 88 19.63 11.63 -6.43
N VAL A 89 20.28 10.63 -5.85
CA VAL A 89 20.91 10.74 -4.52
C VAL A 89 22.04 11.77 -4.56
N ASP A 90 22.94 11.69 -5.55
CA ASP A 90 24.02 12.67 -5.70
C ASP A 90 23.46 14.09 -5.83
N LEU A 91 22.41 14.26 -6.63
CA LEU A 91 21.76 15.56 -6.81
C LEU A 91 21.06 16.07 -5.54
N LEU A 92 20.41 15.19 -4.77
CA LEU A 92 19.81 15.55 -3.48
C LEU A 92 20.84 15.94 -2.44
N ILE A 93 22.02 15.33 -2.46
CA ILE A 93 23.12 15.71 -1.56
C ILE A 93 23.59 17.14 -1.87
N GLU A 94 23.63 17.53 -3.14
CA GLU A 94 24.05 18.86 -3.56
C GLU A 94 22.97 19.94 -3.36
N LYS A 95 21.71 19.64 -3.72
CA LYS A 95 20.62 20.62 -3.78
C LYS A 95 19.65 20.56 -2.60
N GLU A 96 19.67 19.50 -1.80
CA GLU A 96 18.71 19.17 -0.73
C GLU A 96 17.27 18.90 -1.19
N THR A 97 16.81 19.58 -2.25
CA THR A 97 15.48 19.45 -2.84
C THR A 97 15.58 19.39 -4.36
N ILE A 98 14.78 18.52 -4.99
CA ILE A 98 14.63 18.40 -6.44
C ILE A 98 13.18 18.71 -6.80
N ASP A 99 12.96 19.51 -7.84
CA ASP A 99 11.61 19.77 -8.35
C ASP A 99 11.02 18.53 -9.07
N GLY A 100 9.71 18.36 -9.01
CA GLY A 100 9.04 17.22 -9.63
C GLY A 100 9.17 17.13 -11.15
N GLU A 101 9.36 18.24 -11.86
CA GLU A 101 9.65 18.23 -13.30
C GLU A 101 11.09 17.80 -13.58
N GLU A 102 12.07 18.34 -12.83
CA GLU A 102 13.48 17.96 -12.91
C GLU A 102 13.67 16.47 -12.61
N PHE A 103 13.01 15.96 -11.56
CA PHE A 103 13.01 14.53 -11.23
C PHE A 103 12.52 13.67 -12.39
N ARG A 104 11.40 14.05 -13.04
CA ARG A 104 10.82 13.29 -14.14
C ARG A 104 11.72 13.29 -15.38
N GLN A 105 12.39 14.40 -15.66
CA GLN A 105 13.36 14.47 -16.75
C GLN A 105 14.53 13.50 -16.50
N ILE A 106 15.10 13.51 -15.29
CA ILE A 106 16.20 12.60 -14.93
C ILE A 106 15.75 11.14 -15.04
N VAL A 107 14.59 10.78 -14.50
CA VAL A 107 14.10 9.39 -14.56
C VAL A 107 13.84 8.95 -15.99
N ALA A 108 13.32 9.83 -16.85
CA ALA A 108 13.04 9.53 -18.26
C ALA A 108 14.29 9.20 -19.09
N GLU A 109 15.48 9.58 -18.64
CA GLU A 109 16.75 9.20 -19.28
C GLU A 109 17.09 7.71 -19.07
N TYR A 110 16.60 7.10 -17.99
CA TYR A 110 16.96 5.73 -17.59
C TYR A 110 15.81 4.73 -17.79
N THR A 111 14.56 5.19 -17.80
CA THR A 111 13.40 4.30 -17.96
C THR A 111 12.23 5.00 -18.64
N ALA A 112 11.37 4.22 -19.30
CA ALA A 112 10.12 4.72 -19.84
C ALA A 112 9.19 5.08 -18.67
N VAL A 113 8.93 6.38 -18.49
CA VAL A 113 7.99 6.85 -17.48
C VAL A 113 6.58 6.54 -17.96
N PRO A 114 5.81 5.69 -17.26
CA PRO A 114 4.43 5.41 -17.64
C PRO A 114 3.60 6.68 -17.54
N GLU A 115 2.79 6.96 -18.56
CA GLU A 115 1.84 8.06 -18.49
C GLU A 115 0.77 7.73 -17.44
N LYS A 116 0.58 8.62 -16.48
CA LYS A 116 -0.48 8.47 -15.48
C LYS A 116 -1.82 8.71 -16.19
N GLU A 117 -2.58 7.64 -16.42
CA GLU A 117 -3.98 7.75 -16.80
C GLU A 117 -4.71 8.55 -15.72
N SER A 118 -5.09 9.78 -16.07
CA SER A 118 -5.83 10.64 -15.17
C SER A 118 -7.27 10.17 -15.17
N TYR A 119 -7.70 9.51 -14.09
CA TYR A 119 -9.10 9.13 -13.91
C TYR A 119 -9.95 10.40 -13.89
N ILE A 120 -10.72 10.62 -14.96
CA ILE A 120 -11.77 11.63 -15.01
C ILE A 120 -13.03 10.94 -14.51
N PRO A 121 -13.54 11.25 -13.30
CA PRO A 121 -14.83 10.71 -12.87
C PRO A 121 -15.89 11.14 -13.89
N GLN A 122 -16.54 10.17 -14.53
CA GLN A 122 -17.73 10.43 -15.32
C GLN A 122 -18.84 10.81 -14.35
N ILE A 123 -19.32 12.06 -14.46
CA ILE A 123 -20.48 12.59 -13.73
C ILE A 123 -21.75 12.01 -14.32
#